data_AF-A0A2V6HI40-F1
#
_entry.id   AF-A0A2V6HI40-F1
#
_cell.length_a   1.000
_cell.length_b   1.000
_cell.length_c   1.000
_cell.angle_alpha   90.00
_cell.angle_beta   90.00
_cell.angle_gamma   90.00
#
_symmetry.space_group_name_H-M   'P 1'
#
loop_
_entity.id
_entity.type
_entity.pdbx_description
1 polymer ?
#
loop_
_entity_poly.entity_id
_entity_poly.type
_entity_poly.pdbx_seq_one_letter_code
_entity_poly.pdbx_strand_id
1 'polypeptide(L)' 'ANFKRNDDGGHSYVYKQPERPEEEALCKEAMEGCPVEAIGDDGVCAGAALVADA' A
#
# COMPACT_ATOMS: atom_id res chain seq x y z
N ALA A 1 0.93 10.08 1.31
CA ALA A 1 1.11 9.74 -0.13
C ALA A 1 2.11 8.61 -0.24
N ASN A 2 1.64 7.42 -0.64
CA ASN A 2 2.35 6.14 -0.48
C ASN A 2 3.05 5.65 -1.74
N PHE A 3 2.79 6.29 -2.88
CA PHE A 3 3.27 5.91 -4.20
C PHE A 3 4.29 6.88 -4.77
N LYS A 4 5.22 6.34 -5.54
CA LYS A 4 6.13 7.09 -6.42
C LYS A 4 6.05 6.55 -7.84
N ARG A 5 6.39 7.39 -8.80
CA ARG A 5 6.51 7.03 -10.21
C ARG A 5 7.95 6.65 -10.52
N ASN A 6 8.13 5.56 -11.25
CA ASN A 6 9.35 5.26 -11.99
C ASN A 6 9.12 5.72 -13.44
N ASP A 7 9.80 6.80 -13.84
CA ASP A 7 9.65 7.38 -15.18
C ASP A 7 10.30 6.49 -16.26
N ASP A 8 11.45 5.90 -15.96
CA ASP A 8 12.18 5.01 -16.88
C ASP A 8 11.43 3.69 -17.10
N GLY A 9 10.87 3.13 -16.02
CA GLY A 9 10.12 1.88 -16.03
C GLY A 9 8.63 2.04 -16.34
N GLY A 10 8.12 3.26 -16.43
CA GLY A 10 6.73 3.55 -16.78
C GLY A 10 5.68 3.08 -15.77
N HIS A 11 6.06 2.72 -14.53
CA HIS A 11 5.14 2.17 -13.52
C HIS A 11 5.21 2.95 -12.20
N SER A 12 4.15 2.83 -11.41
CA SER A 12 4.10 3.34 -10.04
C SER A 12 4.41 2.22 -9.05
N TYR A 13 5.04 2.55 -7.93
CA TYR A 13 5.37 1.59 -6.87
C TYR A 13 5.08 2.18 -5.49
N VAL A 14 4.75 1.31 -4.54
CA VAL A 14 4.63 1.69 -3.13
C VAL A 14 6.03 1.93 -2.58
N TYR A 15 6.28 3.14 -2.07
CA TYR A 15 7.58 3.49 -1.48
C TYR A 15 7.50 3.71 0.04
N LYS A 16 6.28 3.85 0.58
CA LYS A 16 6.00 4.06 2.00
C LYS A 16 4.73 3.30 2.36
N GLN A 17 4.79 2.47 3.40
CA GLN A 17 3.61 1.80 3.93
C GLN A 17 2.59 2.80 4.51
N PRO A 18 1.29 2.50 4.43
CA PRO A 18 0.26 3.33 5.04
C PRO A 18 0.42 3.39 6.56
N GLU A 19 0.26 4.58 7.14
CA GLU A 19 0.29 4.78 8.59
C GLU A 19 -1.07 5.14 9.18
N ARG A 20 -2.06 5.41 8.31
CA ARG A 20 -3.40 5.87 8.69
C ARG A 20 -4.47 5.11 7.87
N PRO A 21 -5.69 4.96 8.40
CA PRO A 21 -6.77 4.24 7.70
C PRO A 21 -7.09 4.80 6.31
N GLU A 22 -6.99 6.12 6.16
CA GLU A 22 -7.19 6.81 4.87
C GLU A 22 -6.12 6.41 3.84
N GLU A 23 -4.85 6.31 4.27
CA GLU A 23 -3.76 5.86 3.40
C GLU A 23 -3.89 4.38 3.07
N GLU A 24 -4.34 3.57 4.02
CA GLU A 24 -4.59 2.14 3.83
C GLU A 24 -5.71 1.90 2.82
N ALA A 25 -6.81 2.66 2.88
CA ALA A 25 -7.89 2.57 1.89
C ALA A 25 -7.39 2.87 0.47
N LEU A 26 -6.55 3.90 0.31
CA LEU A 26 -5.93 4.22 -0.99
C LEU A 26 -4.97 3.12 -1.46
N CYS A 27 -4.21 2.51 -0.55
CA CYS A 27 -3.33 1.40 -0.90
C CYS A 27 -4.10 0.14 -1.31
N LYS A 28 -5.23 -0.15 -0.66
CA LYS A 28 -6.13 -1.26 -1.02
C LYS A 28 -6.78 -1.06 -2.38
N GLU A 29 -7.27 0.14 -2.68
CA GLU A 29 -7.82 0.46 -4.00
C GLU A 29 -6.77 0.25 -5.11
N ALA A 30 -5.54 0.69 -4.88
CA ALA A 30 -4.44 0.49 -5.82
C ALA A 30 -4.06 -0.99 -5.97
N MET A 31 -4.14 -1.78 -4.89
CA MET A 31 -3.89 -3.21 -4.90
C MET A 31 -4.93 -3.96 -5.75
N GLU A 32 -6.22 -3.67 -5.56
CA GLU A 32 -7.31 -4.23 -6.35
C GLU A 32 -7.21 -3.84 -7.85
N GLY A 33 -6.69 -2.64 -8.13
CA GLY A 33 -6.49 -2.16 -9.49
C GLY A 33 -5.23 -2.67 -10.20
N CYS A 34 -4.32 -3.36 -9.49
CA CYS A 34 -3.05 -3.78 -10.07
C CYS A 34 -3.22 -5.11 -10.86
N PRO A 35 -3.09 -5.11 -12.20
CA PRO A 35 -3.40 -6.28 -13.03
C PRO A 35 -2.44 -7.46 -12.83
N VAL A 36 -1.32 -7.22 -12.14
CA VAL A 36 -0.26 -8.20 -11.88
C VAL A 36 -0.08 -8.48 -10.40
N GLU A 37 -0.97 -7.97 -9.55
CA GLU A 37 -0.95 -8.19 -8.09
C GLU A 37 0.41 -7.80 -7.47
N ALA A 38 1.03 -6.72 -7.95
CA ALA A 38 2.36 -6.29 -7.51
C ALA A 38 2.37 -5.57 -6.14
N ILE A 39 1.20 -5.23 -5.60
CA ILE A 39 1.04 -4.62 -4.28
C ILE A 39 0.53 -5.72 -3.34
N GLY A 40 1.25 -6.00 -2.25
CA GLY A 40 0.88 -7.00 -1.23
C GLY A 40 0.42 -6.37 0.08
N ASP A 41 0.04 -7.23 1.04
CA ASP A 41 -0.53 -6.86 2.35
C ASP A 41 0.23 -7.44 3.57
N ASP A 42 1.43 -8.00 3.36
CA ASP A 42 2.27 -8.60 4.39
C ASP A 42 2.95 -7.59 5.33
N GLY A 43 2.85 -6.30 4.99
CA GLY A 43 3.38 -5.21 5.79
C GLY A 43 2.52 -4.87 7.01
N VAL A 44 3.18 -4.56 8.12
CA VAL A 44 2.50 -4.03 9.30
C VAL A 44 2.08 -2.59 9.01
N CYS A 45 0.81 -2.38 8.64
CA CYS A 45 0.22 -1.04 8.62
C CYS A 45 0.35 -0.47 10.04
N ALA A 46 0.88 0.74 10.22
CA ALA A 46 1.19 1.26 11.56
C ALA A 46 -0.05 1.37 12.48
N GLY A 47 -1.26 1.30 11.91
CA GLY A 47 -2.53 1.16 12.63
C GLY A 47 -3.05 -0.28 12.82
N ALA A 48 -2.58 -1.27 12.06
CA ALA A 48 -3.07 -2.65 12.12
C ALA A 48 -2.45 -3.48 13.27
N ALA A 49 -1.26 -3.11 13.77
CA ALA A 49 -0.62 -3.80 14.91
C ALA A 49 -1.43 -3.72 16.23
N LEU A 50 -2.37 -2.77 16.36
CA LEU A 50 -3.15 -2.60 17.60
C LEU A 50 -4.43 -3.45 17.64
N VAL A 51 -4.87 -4.05 16.52
CA VAL A 51 -6.18 -4.75 16.45
C VAL A 51 -6.09 -6.28 16.34
N ALA A 52 -4.88 -6.86 16.27
CA ALA A 52 -4.72 -8.29 16.01
C ALA A 52 -4.24 -9.15 17.21
N ASP A 53 -4.16 -8.59 18.43
CA ASP A 53 -3.77 -9.33 19.65
C ASP A 53 -4.77 -9.10 20.81
N ALA A 54 -6.06 -9.31 20.56
CA ALA A 54 -7.10 -9.35 21.59
C ALA A 54 -8.04 -10.55 21.39
#